data_AF-A0AAW0IAK2-F1
#
_entry.id   AF-A0AAW0IAK2-F1
#
_cell.length_a   1.000
_cell.length_b   1.000
_cell.length_c   1.000
_cell.angle_alpha   90.00
_cell.angle_beta   90.00
_cell.angle_gamma   90.00
#
_symmetry.space_group_name_H-M   'P 1'
#
loop_
_entity.id
_entity.type
_entity.pdbx_description
1 polymer ?
#
loop_
_entity_poly.entity_id
_entity_poly.type
_entity_poly.pdbx_seq_one_letter_code
_entity_poly.pdbx_strand_id
1 'polypeptide(L)'
;MSDLEFLLKLTAKQLEKLAKAEEDSKAKQAKVKKAPQQKNVECARGCAENAIRKKNEGVNWLRMASRVAAVASKVQTAVTMKGVTKNMAPVTKALDKALSATDLQKGVCSDGQEQVDGLIMQIAEENGLEVLDQLRQLPEDASAVGESSVRSQEDQLSRRMAALRN
;
A
#
# COMPACT_ATOMS: atom_id res chain seq x y z
N MET A 1 -2.33 -9.48 -10.77
CA MET A 1 -1.79 -9.97 -9.48
C MET A 1 -0.68 -10.94 -9.83
N SER A 2 0.54 -10.76 -9.32
CA SER A 2 1.62 -11.71 -9.59
C SER A 2 1.44 -12.98 -8.74
N ASP A 3 1.84 -14.15 -9.24
CA ASP A 3 1.71 -15.42 -8.49
C ASP A 3 2.36 -15.35 -7.11
N LEU A 4 3.47 -14.62 -7.01
CA LEU A 4 4.17 -14.35 -5.75
C LEU A 4 3.33 -13.52 -4.76
N GLU A 5 2.64 -12.48 -5.24
CA GLU A 5 1.76 -11.65 -4.39
C GLU A 5 0.59 -12.48 -3.85
N PHE A 6 0.00 -13.33 -4.70
CA PHE A 6 -1.07 -14.23 -4.32
C PHE A 6 -0.62 -15.26 -3.28
N LEU A 7 0.52 -15.93 -3.52
CA LEU A 7 1.10 -16.90 -2.59
C LEU A 7 1.40 -16.25 -1.23
N LEU A 8 2.00 -15.05 -1.20
CA LEU A 8 2.30 -14.35 0.05
C LEU A 8 1.03 -13.99 0.84
N LYS A 9 -0.02 -13.50 0.16
CA LYS A 9 -1.32 -13.20 0.79
C LYS A 9 -1.99 -14.48 1.31
N LEU A 10 -1.89 -15.58 0.58
CA LEU A 10 -2.42 -16.88 0.99
C LEU A 10 -1.69 -17.40 2.23
N THR A 11 -0.36 -17.36 2.23
CA THR A 11 0.46 -17.76 3.38
C THR A 11 0.18 -16.90 4.61
N ALA A 12 0.03 -15.57 4.46
CA ALA A 12 -0.37 -14.71 5.57
C ALA A 12 -1.71 -15.15 6.20
N LYS A 13 -2.73 -15.42 5.38
CA LYS A 13 -4.04 -15.91 5.86
C LYS A 13 -3.95 -17.28 6.54
N GLN A 14 -3.10 -18.18 6.03
CA GLN A 14 -2.87 -19.48 6.66
C GLN A 14 -2.22 -19.32 8.04
N LEU A 15 -1.22 -18.43 8.17
CA LEU A 15 -0.57 -18.13 9.45
C LEU A 15 -1.53 -17.49 10.46
N GLU A 16 -2.41 -16.58 10.02
CA GLU A 16 -3.47 -16.01 10.88
C GLU A 16 -4.44 -17.09 11.38
N LYS A 17 -4.81 -18.05 10.52
CA LYS A 17 -5.68 -19.17 10.90
C LYS A 17 -5.00 -20.08 11.95
N LEU A 18 -3.70 -20.34 11.80
CA LEU A 18 -2.92 -21.07 12.80
C LEU A 18 -2.77 -20.30 14.12
N ALA A 19 -2.67 -18.97 14.07
CA ALA A 19 -2.70 -18.12 15.26
C ALA A 19 -4.07 -18.17 15.96
N LYS A 20 -5.16 -18.23 15.19
CA LYS A 20 -6.53 -18.27 15.72
C LYS A 20 -6.92 -19.61 16.35
N ALA A 21 -6.23 -20.70 16.02
CA ALA A 21 -6.34 -21.97 16.75
C ALA A 21 -5.89 -21.86 18.22
N GLU A 22 -5.28 -20.74 18.65
CA GLU A 22 -5.11 -20.40 20.07
C GLU A 22 -6.44 -20.17 20.80
N GLU A 23 -7.57 -20.04 20.10
CA GLU A 23 -8.89 -19.98 20.74
C GLU A 23 -9.20 -21.25 21.56
N ASP A 24 -8.68 -22.42 21.16
CA ASP A 24 -8.73 -23.67 21.92
C ASP A 24 -7.88 -23.64 23.21
N SER A 25 -6.93 -22.69 23.32
CA SER A 25 -6.13 -22.43 24.53
C SER A 25 -6.98 -21.80 25.64
N LYS A 26 -8.00 -20.99 25.29
CA LYS A 26 -8.93 -20.41 26.28
C LYS A 26 -9.67 -21.49 27.05
N ALA A 27 -10.03 -22.59 26.39
CA ALA A 27 -10.62 -23.77 27.04
C ALA A 27 -9.65 -24.45 28.01
N LYS A 28 -8.33 -24.41 27.76
CA LYS A 28 -7.29 -24.93 28.67
C LYS A 28 -6.98 -23.96 29.82
N GLN A 29 -7.02 -22.65 29.59
CA GLN A 29 -6.96 -21.66 30.67
C GLN A 29 -8.13 -21.79 31.65
N ALA A 30 -9.33 -22.12 31.16
CA ALA A 30 -10.48 -22.42 32.03
C ALA A 30 -10.24 -23.65 32.91
N LYS A 31 -9.47 -24.65 32.45
CA LYS A 31 -9.06 -25.81 33.25
C LYS A 31 -8.00 -25.45 34.30
N VAL A 32 -7.05 -24.56 34.00
CA VAL A 32 -6.09 -24.03 34.98
C VAL A 32 -6.81 -23.30 36.12
N LYS A 33 -7.86 -22.51 35.81
CA LYS A 33 -8.66 -21.81 36.82
C LYS A 33 -9.46 -22.73 37.75
N LYS A 34 -9.82 -23.95 37.29
CA LYS A 34 -10.56 -24.95 38.07
C LYS A 34 -9.66 -25.93 38.84
N ALA A 35 -8.41 -26.09 38.41
CA ALA A 35 -7.43 -26.98 39.05
C ALA A 35 -7.11 -26.70 40.54
N PRO A 36 -7.14 -25.46 41.08
CA PRO A 36 -6.90 -25.25 42.52
C PRO A 36 -7.94 -25.93 43.43
N GLN A 37 -9.12 -26.27 42.90
CA GLN A 37 -10.17 -26.96 43.66
C GLN A 37 -9.92 -28.46 43.84
N GLN A 38 -9.05 -29.06 43.01
CA GLN A 38 -8.80 -30.51 43.00
C GLN A 38 -7.54 -30.93 43.80
N LYS A 39 -6.91 -30.01 44.55
CA LYS A 39 -5.63 -30.23 45.27
C LYS A 39 -4.49 -30.82 44.42
N ASN A 40 -4.60 -30.78 43.09
CA ASN A 40 -3.69 -31.45 42.17
C ASN A 40 -2.71 -30.45 41.53
N VAL A 41 -1.74 -30.01 42.34
CA VAL A 41 -0.84 -28.87 42.05
C VAL A 41 0.05 -29.10 40.84
N GLU A 42 0.54 -30.32 40.63
CA GLU A 42 1.42 -30.64 39.49
C GLU A 42 0.68 -30.61 38.15
N CYS A 43 -0.56 -31.12 38.13
CA CYS A 43 -1.40 -31.11 36.94
C CYS A 43 -1.81 -29.66 36.57
N ALA A 44 -2.04 -28.82 37.58
CA ALA A 44 -2.27 -27.38 37.40
C ALA A 44 -1.06 -26.67 36.79
N ARG A 45 0.16 -26.98 37.29
CA ARG A 45 1.42 -26.40 36.81
C ARG A 45 1.70 -26.79 35.36
N GLY A 46 1.54 -28.06 35.01
CA GLY A 46 1.68 -28.54 33.62
C GLY A 46 0.64 -27.98 32.66
N CYS A 47 -0.62 -27.77 33.10
CA CYS A 47 -1.63 -27.07 32.30
C CYS A 47 -1.29 -25.58 32.11
N ALA A 48 -0.76 -24.91 33.14
CA ALA A 48 -0.35 -23.52 33.06
C ALA A 48 0.83 -23.33 32.09
N GLU A 49 1.85 -24.18 32.18
CA GLU A 49 3.02 -24.13 31.31
C GLU A 49 2.64 -24.41 29.84
N ASN A 50 1.81 -25.43 29.60
CA ASN A 50 1.31 -25.71 28.25
C ASN A 50 0.44 -24.57 27.70
N ALA A 51 -0.35 -23.89 28.54
CA ALA A 51 -1.13 -22.74 28.13
C ALA A 51 -0.24 -21.55 27.76
N ILE A 52 0.81 -21.26 28.56
CA ILE A 52 1.79 -20.21 28.26
C ILE A 52 2.52 -20.51 26.95
N ARG A 53 2.98 -21.75 26.75
CA ARG A 53 3.66 -22.17 25.53
C ARG A 53 2.76 -21.98 24.29
N LYS A 54 1.51 -22.45 24.34
CA LYS A 54 0.56 -22.31 23.23
C LYS A 54 0.20 -20.86 22.94
N LYS A 55 0.10 -20.01 23.96
CA LYS A 55 -0.08 -18.56 23.81
C LYS A 55 1.11 -17.91 23.11
N ASN A 56 2.33 -18.28 23.50
CA ASN A 56 3.55 -17.78 22.87
C ASN A 56 3.68 -18.23 21.42
N GLU A 57 3.31 -19.48 21.10
CA GLU A 57 3.21 -19.96 19.72
C GLU A 57 2.22 -19.09 18.91
N GLY A 58 1.02 -18.82 19.43
CA GLY A 58 0.02 -17.96 18.78
C GLY A 58 0.52 -16.54 18.50
N VAL A 59 1.21 -15.92 19.46
CA VAL A 59 1.84 -14.59 19.28
C VAL A 59 2.93 -14.63 18.21
N ASN A 60 3.73 -15.70 18.15
CA ASN A 60 4.76 -15.86 17.14
C ASN A 60 4.17 -16.01 15.74
N TRP A 61 3.09 -16.81 15.58
CA TRP A 61 2.37 -16.93 14.32
C TRP A 61 1.78 -15.59 13.86
N LEU A 62 1.20 -14.82 14.78
CA LEU A 62 0.65 -13.50 14.48
C LEU A 62 1.74 -12.53 14.00
N ARG A 63 2.90 -12.49 14.66
CA ARG A 63 4.04 -11.67 14.21
C ARG A 63 4.53 -12.09 12.83
N MET A 64 4.63 -13.39 12.56
CA MET A 64 5.01 -13.89 11.23
C MET A 64 3.98 -13.49 10.17
N ALA A 65 2.68 -13.63 10.46
CA ALA A 65 1.61 -13.22 9.57
C ALA A 65 1.69 -11.71 9.23
N SER A 66 1.86 -10.84 10.24
CA SER A 66 2.00 -9.39 10.03
C SER A 66 3.21 -9.05 9.17
N ARG A 67 4.34 -9.74 9.37
CA ARG A 67 5.55 -9.55 8.53
C ARG A 67 5.29 -9.94 7.09
N VAL A 68 4.66 -11.08 6.85
CA VAL A 68 4.33 -11.56 5.49
C VAL A 68 3.31 -10.62 4.81
N ALA A 69 2.31 -10.14 5.55
CA ALA A 69 1.34 -9.17 5.04
C ALA A 69 1.99 -7.84 4.63
N ALA A 70 2.93 -7.34 5.44
CA ALA A 70 3.69 -6.14 5.11
C ALA A 70 4.56 -6.32 3.85
N VAL A 71 5.20 -7.49 3.68
CA VAL A 71 5.96 -7.82 2.47
C VAL A 71 5.01 -7.90 1.26
N ALA A 72 3.83 -8.52 1.40
CA ALA A 72 2.84 -8.58 0.33
C ALA A 72 2.37 -7.19 -0.12
N SER A 73 2.15 -6.25 0.81
CA SER A 73 1.78 -4.86 0.50
C SER A 73 2.88 -4.11 -0.27
N LYS A 74 4.15 -4.29 0.12
CA LYS A 74 5.30 -3.72 -0.62
C LYS A 74 5.44 -4.32 -2.02
N VAL A 75 5.26 -5.63 -2.15
CA VAL A 75 5.29 -6.33 -3.45
C VAL A 75 4.16 -5.86 -4.34
N GLN A 76 2.94 -5.72 -3.83
CA GLN A 76 1.79 -5.20 -4.57
C GLN A 76 2.08 -3.78 -5.09
N THR A 77 2.60 -2.90 -4.23
CA THR A 77 2.97 -1.52 -4.63
C THR A 77 4.01 -1.53 -5.75
N ALA A 78 5.05 -2.35 -5.62
CA ALA A 78 6.09 -2.47 -6.65
C ALA A 78 5.53 -3.03 -7.98
N VAL A 79 4.60 -3.98 -7.95
CA VAL A 79 3.96 -4.52 -9.15
C VAL A 79 3.07 -3.48 -9.82
N THR A 80 2.26 -2.74 -9.04
CA THR A 80 1.43 -1.65 -9.57
C THR A 80 2.30 -0.54 -10.17
N MET A 81 3.36 -0.12 -9.49
CA MET A 81 4.28 0.89 -10.02
C MET A 81 4.95 0.43 -11.31
N LYS A 82 5.35 -0.85 -11.42
CA LYS A 82 5.87 -1.40 -12.69
C LYS A 82 4.84 -1.33 -13.81
N GLY A 83 3.57 -1.61 -13.53
CA GLY A 83 2.47 -1.45 -14.49
C GLY A 83 2.33 0.00 -14.96
N VAL A 84 2.33 0.95 -14.02
CA VAL A 84 2.27 2.39 -14.31
C VAL A 84 3.48 2.83 -15.14
N THR A 85 4.71 2.43 -14.79
CA THR A 85 5.91 2.75 -15.58
C THR A 85 5.83 2.18 -16.99
N LYS A 86 5.31 0.96 -17.16
CA LYS A 86 5.12 0.34 -18.48
C LYS A 86 4.12 1.11 -19.33
N ASN A 87 3.04 1.60 -18.74
CA ASN A 87 2.02 2.39 -19.43
C ASN A 87 2.47 3.84 -19.69
N MET A 88 3.34 4.39 -18.83
CA MET A 88 3.95 5.71 -19.02
C MET A 88 5.00 5.74 -20.13
N ALA A 89 5.72 4.63 -20.38
CA ALA A 89 6.75 4.57 -21.42
C ALA A 89 6.29 4.93 -22.86
N PRO A 90 5.12 4.47 -23.35
CA PRO A 90 4.61 4.94 -24.64
C PRO A 90 4.11 6.38 -24.58
N VAL A 91 3.50 6.82 -23.46
CA VAL A 91 3.00 8.18 -23.27
C VAL A 91 4.14 9.19 -23.30
N THR A 92 5.26 8.92 -22.61
CA THR A 92 6.43 9.80 -22.63
C THR A 92 7.09 9.87 -24.01
N LYS A 93 7.09 8.77 -24.77
CA LYS A 93 7.53 8.79 -26.18
C LYS A 93 6.59 9.57 -27.09
N ALA A 94 5.28 9.51 -26.87
CA ALA A 94 4.31 10.30 -27.61
C ALA A 94 4.47 11.79 -27.31
N LEU A 95 4.70 12.14 -26.05
CA LEU A 95 5.00 13.52 -25.63
C LEU A 95 6.29 14.06 -26.26
N ASP A 96 7.37 13.25 -26.30
CA ASP A 96 8.64 13.62 -26.94
C ASP A 96 8.49 13.89 -28.46
N LYS A 97 7.65 13.10 -29.13
CA LYS A 97 7.26 13.34 -30.53
C LYS A 97 6.43 14.61 -30.71
N ALA A 98 5.49 14.89 -29.80
CA ALA A 98 4.70 16.12 -29.84
C ALA A 98 5.56 17.38 -29.61
N LEU A 99 6.49 17.33 -28.64
CA LEU A 99 7.41 18.43 -28.36
C LEU A 99 8.35 18.72 -29.53
N SER A 100 8.92 17.69 -30.16
CA SER A 100 9.75 17.86 -31.36
C SER A 100 8.97 18.34 -32.59
N ALA A 101 7.70 17.96 -32.73
CA ALA A 101 6.81 18.53 -33.74
C ALA A 101 6.52 20.02 -33.49
N THR A 102 6.48 20.45 -32.21
CA THR A 102 6.17 21.83 -31.83
C THR A 102 7.34 22.79 -32.12
N ASP A 103 8.60 22.33 -32.01
CA ASP A 103 9.77 23.14 -32.38
C ASP A 103 9.90 23.37 -33.90
N LEU A 104 9.42 22.43 -34.72
CA LEU A 104 9.33 22.60 -36.19
C LEU A 104 8.25 23.62 -36.61
N GLN A 105 7.33 23.97 -35.71
CA GLN A 105 6.20 24.87 -35.97
C GLN A 105 6.47 26.33 -35.56
N LYS A 106 7.69 26.69 -35.15
CA LYS A 106 8.08 28.10 -34.96
C LYS A 106 8.02 28.95 -36.24
N GLY A 107 7.78 28.36 -37.41
CA GLY A 107 7.49 29.06 -38.66
C GLY A 107 6.01 29.30 -39.00
N VAL A 108 5.05 28.70 -38.28
CA VAL A 108 3.60 28.76 -38.60
C VAL A 108 2.78 28.88 -37.31
N CYS A 109 3.06 29.93 -36.54
CA CYS A 109 2.44 30.16 -35.23
C CYS A 109 1.09 30.87 -35.41
N SER A 110 0.03 30.15 -35.82
CA SER A 110 -1.40 30.53 -35.62
C SER A 110 -2.35 29.36 -35.94
N ASP A 111 -2.14 28.63 -37.04
CA ASP A 111 -3.07 27.55 -37.48
C ASP A 111 -2.88 26.19 -36.78
N GLY A 112 -1.87 26.07 -35.90
CA GLY A 112 -1.48 24.80 -35.28
C GLY A 112 -2.24 24.42 -34.01
N GLN A 113 -2.78 25.40 -33.29
CA GLN A 113 -3.32 25.19 -31.96
C GLN A 113 -4.64 24.40 -31.99
N GLU A 114 -5.51 24.68 -32.96
CA GLU A 114 -6.76 23.94 -33.16
C GLU A 114 -6.53 22.47 -33.57
N GLN A 115 -5.46 22.20 -34.33
CA GLN A 115 -5.11 20.83 -34.74
C GLN A 115 -4.56 20.00 -33.58
N VAL A 116 -3.80 20.63 -32.68
CA VAL A 116 -3.31 19.98 -31.46
C VAL A 116 -4.47 19.67 -30.52
N ASP A 117 -5.41 20.61 -30.32
CA ASP A 117 -6.59 20.40 -29.47
C ASP A 117 -7.50 19.28 -30.01
N GLY A 118 -7.68 19.21 -31.34
CA GLY A 118 -8.40 18.12 -32.00
C GLY A 118 -7.72 16.76 -31.82
N LEU A 119 -6.40 16.69 -31.96
CA LEU A 119 -5.63 15.45 -31.75
C LEU A 119 -5.64 15.00 -30.28
N ILE A 120 -5.60 15.93 -29.31
CA ILE A 120 -5.71 15.60 -27.88
C ILE A 120 -7.07 14.98 -27.59
N MET A 121 -8.15 15.54 -28.16
CA MET A 121 -9.50 15.00 -27.97
C MET A 121 -9.67 13.62 -28.62
N GLN A 122 -9.13 13.44 -29.82
CA GLN A 122 -9.21 12.17 -30.56
C GLN A 122 -8.36 11.06 -29.91
N ILE A 123 -7.17 11.40 -29.39
CA ILE A 123 -6.31 10.46 -28.63
C ILE A 123 -6.97 10.11 -27.28
N ALA A 124 -7.67 11.04 -26.64
CA ALA A 124 -8.42 10.78 -25.42
C ALA A 124 -9.59 9.81 -25.66
N GLU A 125 -10.35 9.98 -26.75
CA GLU A 125 -11.42 9.06 -27.15
C GLU A 125 -10.88 7.68 -27.57
N GLU A 126 -9.82 7.64 -28.37
CA GLU A 126 -9.26 6.39 -28.92
C GLU A 126 -8.52 5.55 -27.87
N ASN A 127 -7.95 6.18 -26.83
CA ASN A 127 -7.32 5.48 -25.70
C ASN A 127 -8.26 5.28 -24.51
N GLY A 128 -9.56 5.60 -24.64
CA GLY A 128 -10.56 5.43 -23.58
C GLY A 128 -10.24 6.22 -22.31
N LEU A 129 -9.57 7.37 -22.45
CA LEU A 129 -9.28 8.28 -21.34
C LEU A 129 -10.52 9.14 -21.06
N GLU A 130 -11.54 8.52 -20.43
CA GLU A 130 -12.64 9.22 -19.75
C GLU A 130 -12.11 9.94 -18.49
N VAL A 131 -11.17 10.87 -18.66
CA VAL A 131 -10.46 11.59 -17.57
C VAL A 131 -11.18 12.90 -17.23
N LEU A 132 -12.45 12.77 -16.87
CA LEU A 132 -13.12 13.81 -16.08
C LEU A 132 -14.08 13.23 -15.03
N ASP A 133 -14.66 12.05 -15.29
CA ASP A 133 -15.64 11.47 -14.36
C ASP A 133 -15.00 10.58 -13.27
N GLN A 134 -13.89 9.89 -13.58
CA GLN A 134 -13.23 8.97 -12.62
C GLN A 134 -12.30 9.66 -11.62
N LEU A 135 -11.86 10.90 -11.88
CA LEU A 135 -11.06 11.69 -10.92
C LEU A 135 -11.92 12.30 -9.81
N ARG A 136 -13.25 12.32 -9.98
CA ARG A 136 -14.20 12.94 -9.04
C ARG A 136 -14.78 11.96 -8.01
N GLN A 137 -14.57 10.65 -8.18
CA GLN A 137 -15.18 9.60 -7.34
C GLN A 137 -14.23 8.87 -6.39
N LEU A 138 -12.98 9.33 -6.22
CA LEU A 138 -12.09 8.79 -5.19
C LEU A 138 -12.21 9.62 -3.89
N PRO A 139 -12.36 8.98 -2.72
CA PRO A 139 -12.40 9.68 -1.45
C PRO A 139 -11.06 10.35 -1.18
N GLU A 140 -11.08 11.64 -0.83
CA GLU A 140 -9.91 12.53 -0.69
C GLU A 140 -8.92 12.15 0.43
N ASP A 141 -9.19 11.11 1.22
CA ASP A 141 -8.43 10.83 2.45
C ASP A 141 -7.17 9.96 2.30
N ALA A 142 -6.75 9.61 1.08
CA ALA A 142 -5.53 8.80 0.88
C ALA A 142 -4.24 9.62 0.67
N SER A 143 -4.33 10.90 0.30
CA SER A 143 -3.15 11.73 -0.02
C SER A 143 -2.64 12.57 1.16
N ALA A 144 -3.43 12.75 2.23
CA ALA A 144 -3.11 13.66 3.33
C ALA A 144 -1.96 13.20 4.27
N VAL A 145 -1.49 11.95 4.17
CA VAL A 145 -0.49 11.40 5.10
C VAL A 145 0.96 11.65 4.63
N GLY A 146 1.19 11.87 3.33
CA GLY A 146 2.54 12.04 2.76
C GLY A 146 3.00 13.50 2.62
N GLU A 147 2.08 14.41 2.29
CA GLU A 147 2.44 15.78 1.91
C GLU A 147 2.53 16.75 3.11
N SER A 148 1.89 16.43 4.23
CA SER A 148 1.91 17.27 5.44
C SER A 148 3.30 17.36 6.09
N SER A 149 4.09 16.28 6.03
CA SER A 149 5.42 16.23 6.62
C SER A 149 6.46 17.01 5.80
N VAL A 150 6.38 16.95 4.47
CA VAL A 150 7.32 17.67 3.58
C VAL A 150 7.02 19.16 3.56
N ARG A 151 5.74 19.55 3.48
CA ARG A 151 5.33 20.95 3.43
C ARG A 151 5.63 21.70 4.74
N SER A 152 5.51 21.02 5.88
CA SER A 152 5.87 21.60 7.18
C SER A 152 7.38 21.86 7.32
N GLN A 153 8.22 21.02 6.71
CA GLN A 153 9.67 21.23 6.68
C GLN A 153 10.08 22.37 5.74
N GLU A 154 9.46 22.47 4.56
CA GLU A 154 9.70 23.57 3.62
C GLU A 154 9.24 24.93 4.17
N ASP A 155 8.11 24.99 4.87
CA ASP A 155 7.63 26.22 5.51
C ASP A 155 8.56 26.68 6.65
N GLN A 156 9.14 25.75 7.41
CA GLN A 156 10.13 26.07 8.46
C GLN A 156 11.45 26.59 7.87
N LEU A 157 11.92 25.99 6.77
CA LEU A 157 13.12 26.45 6.06
C LEU A 157 12.89 27.82 5.43
N SER A 158 11.73 28.04 4.82
CA SER A 158 11.35 29.32 4.21
C SER A 158 11.29 30.45 5.25
N ARG A 159 10.74 30.17 6.44
CA ARG A 159 10.73 31.13 7.57
C ARG A 159 12.14 31.42 8.10
N ARG A 160 13.01 30.41 8.19
CA ARG A 160 14.41 30.60 8.65
C ARG A 160 15.26 31.39 7.65
N MET A 161 15.10 31.13 6.37
CA MET A 161 15.80 31.86 5.30
C MET A 161 15.35 33.32 5.23
N ALA A 162 14.06 33.60 5.45
CA ALA A 162 13.55 34.97 5.53
C ALA A 162 14.13 35.76 6.72
N ALA A 163 14.33 35.12 7.87
CA ALA A 163 14.91 35.74 9.06
C ALA A 163 16.42 36.07 8.94
N LEU A 164 17.13 35.40 8.03
CA LEU A 164 18.56 35.64 7.74
C LEU A 164 18.79 36.65 6.61
N ARG A 165 17.71 37.22 6.04
CA ARG A 165 17.77 38.19 4.94
C ARG A 165 17.65 39.66 5.39
N ASN A 166 17.83 39.93 6.69
CA ASN A 166 17.98 41.28 7.27
C ASN A 166 19.42 41.51 7.74
#